data_AF-A0A257LBB5-F1
#
_entry.id   AF-A0A257LBB5-F1
#
_cell.length_a   1.000
_cell.length_b   1.000
_cell.length_c   1.000
_cell.angle_alpha   90.00
_cell.angle_beta   90.00
_cell.angle_gamma   90.00
#
_symmetry.space_group_name_H-M   'P 1'
#
loop_
_entity.id
_entity.type
_entity.pdbx_description
1 polymer ?
#
loop_
_entity_poly.entity_id
_entity_poly.type
_entity_poly.pdbx_seq_one_letter_code
_entity_poly.pdbx_strand_id
1 'polypeptide(L)'
;MKFWFAILVAWFCSSLEVLGQTFTLDNGDTINVTQANGQKFGFWRYFWPNGDLKYEVYYENGEKEGLEIAYFDNQDCLEYSNTYHKGILEGPRVMFYPNCSTKVEEVYKAGLKSGYERNYDQTGVVTTEAAFEKGELVGSYAHFDKKGNVTFESPTKETTLKFDKFLNGEYKIKDSTIFNVFKRNKEWKRVLMVVDMTGSMFPYIGQMLVWYKQTYEDGRIKYYVLFNDGDNLTDDKKVIGRTGGVHPFEAKDYRKMKKDIEDVRKMGEGGDDPENDLEAVNAAILAYRDYSDIILIADDSPVRDMSILKRIKKPVHVIMCGTKKGINDQYLKIALQTKGSIHTTTNDIDMKKLKEGDEFVLDKDIFRYSGGQFIWVDTTD
;
A
#
# COMPACT_ATOMS: atom_id res chain seq x y z
N MET A 1 -9.93 -5.58 53.85
CA MET A 1 -11.06 -4.94 53.13
C MET A 1 -10.70 -4.99 51.64
N LYS A 2 -11.42 -5.75 50.81
CA LYS A 2 -11.07 -5.90 49.38
C LYS A 2 -11.54 -4.66 48.64
N PHE A 3 -10.61 -3.84 48.16
CA PHE A 3 -10.94 -2.74 47.25
C PHE A 3 -10.78 -3.24 45.81
N TRP A 4 -11.84 -3.04 45.04
CA TRP A 4 -11.88 -3.32 43.61
C TRP A 4 -11.55 -2.01 42.88
N PHE A 5 -10.38 -1.92 42.25
CA PHE A 5 -10.12 -0.86 41.28
C PHE A 5 -10.32 -1.44 39.87
N ALA A 6 -11.43 -1.06 39.24
CA ALA A 6 -11.67 -1.29 37.83
C ALA A 6 -11.31 0.00 37.09
N ILE A 7 -10.29 -0.03 36.23
CA ILE A 7 -10.02 1.05 35.28
C ILE A 7 -10.90 0.78 34.07
N LEU A 8 -11.99 1.54 33.94
CA LEU A 8 -12.91 1.51 32.80
C LEU A 8 -12.33 2.36 31.66
N VAL A 9 -11.79 1.71 30.64
CA VAL A 9 -11.63 2.33 29.31
C VAL A 9 -12.81 1.87 28.47
N ALA A 10 -13.82 2.72 28.35
CA ALA A 10 -14.98 2.46 27.51
C ALA A 10 -14.67 2.91 26.08
N TRP A 11 -14.67 2.00 25.10
CA TRP A 11 -14.97 2.33 23.71
C TRP A 11 -15.67 1.15 23.02
N PHE A 12 -16.65 1.48 22.19
CA PHE A 12 -17.56 0.57 21.50
C PHE A 12 -16.85 -0.13 20.32
N CYS A 13 -16.96 -1.46 20.31
CA CYS A 13 -17.18 -2.37 19.15
C CYS A 13 -16.18 -3.55 19.08
N SER A 14 -16.77 -4.75 19.12
CA SER A 14 -16.22 -6.10 18.91
C SER A 14 -15.04 -6.56 19.80
N SER A 15 -15.42 -7.13 20.96
CA SER A 15 -14.77 -8.25 21.65
C SER A 15 -13.24 -8.22 21.77
N LEU A 16 -12.73 -7.37 22.65
CA LEU A 16 -11.49 -7.63 23.37
C LEU A 16 -11.86 -7.77 24.85
N GLU A 17 -11.60 -8.96 25.41
CA GLU A 17 -11.63 -9.14 26.86
C GLU A 17 -10.59 -8.19 27.47
N VAL A 18 -11.06 -7.19 28.23
CA VAL A 18 -10.17 -6.35 29.04
C VAL A 18 -9.59 -7.26 30.12
N LEU A 19 -8.33 -7.70 29.94
CA LEU A 19 -7.58 -8.38 30.98
C LEU A 19 -7.26 -7.37 32.09
N GLY A 20 -8.19 -7.21 33.03
CA GLY A 20 -7.91 -6.51 34.28
C GLY A 20 -6.90 -7.32 35.09
N GLN A 21 -5.73 -6.74 35.35
CA GLN A 21 -4.78 -7.35 36.29
C GLN A 21 -5.31 -7.14 37.71
N THR A 22 -5.45 -8.22 38.47
CA THR A 22 -5.84 -8.15 39.88
C THR A 22 -4.61 -8.37 40.75
N PHE A 23 -4.39 -7.46 41.70
CA PHE A 23 -3.33 -7.56 42.69
C PHE A 23 -3.93 -7.60 44.09
N THR A 24 -3.28 -8.32 44.99
CA THR A 24 -3.64 -8.33 46.40
C THR A 24 -2.73 -7.34 47.11
N LEU A 25 -3.26 -6.21 47.56
CA LEU A 25 -2.52 -5.26 48.39
C LEU A 25 -2.43 -5.82 49.81
N ASP A 26 -1.21 -6.03 50.32
CA ASP A 26 -0.98 -6.52 51.68
C ASP A 26 -0.53 -5.38 52.62
N ASN A 27 -0.82 -5.52 53.91
CA ASN A 27 -0.48 -4.50 54.91
C ASN A 27 1.05 -4.42 55.07
N GLY A 28 1.67 -3.45 54.40
CA GLY A 28 3.13 -3.29 54.35
C GLY A 28 3.68 -3.02 52.95
N ASP A 29 2.83 -3.06 51.91
CA ASP A 29 3.22 -2.68 50.55
C ASP A 29 3.78 -1.26 50.54
N THR A 30 5.10 -1.19 50.35
CA THR A 30 5.87 0.03 50.24
C THR A 30 6.23 0.21 48.76
N ILE A 31 6.20 1.45 48.29
CA ILE A 31 6.64 1.77 46.93
C ILE A 31 8.17 1.82 46.89
N ASN A 32 8.77 1.43 45.77
CA ASN A 32 10.22 1.47 45.54
C ASN A 32 11.04 0.57 46.48
N VAL A 33 10.59 -0.67 46.72
CA VAL A 33 11.29 -1.63 47.59
C VAL A 33 12.48 -2.27 46.88
N THR A 34 13.59 -2.34 47.62
CA THR A 34 14.78 -3.11 47.24
C THR A 34 15.00 -4.23 48.24
N GLN A 35 15.10 -5.47 47.77
CA GLN A 35 15.37 -6.65 48.58
C GLN A 35 16.84 -6.68 49.05
N ALA A 36 17.15 -7.54 50.03
CA ALA A 36 18.50 -7.65 50.61
C ALA A 36 19.61 -7.99 49.60
N ASN A 37 19.25 -8.63 48.47
CA ASN A 37 20.15 -8.95 47.36
C ASN A 37 20.32 -7.80 46.36
N GLY A 38 19.74 -6.62 46.61
CA GLY A 38 19.78 -5.44 45.74
C GLY A 38 18.75 -5.44 44.61
N GLN A 39 17.89 -6.46 44.51
CA GLN A 39 16.86 -6.53 43.46
C GLN A 39 15.64 -5.68 43.80
N LYS A 40 15.06 -5.05 42.78
CA LYS A 40 13.78 -4.34 42.88
C LYS A 40 12.64 -5.35 43.09
N PHE A 41 11.70 -5.02 43.97
CA PHE A 41 10.51 -5.82 44.21
C PHE A 41 9.29 -4.93 44.45
N GLY A 42 8.12 -5.38 44.04
CA GLY A 42 6.86 -4.67 44.22
C GLY A 42 6.68 -3.50 43.24
N PHE A 43 5.73 -2.61 43.56
CA PHE A 43 5.47 -1.43 42.76
C PHE A 43 6.58 -0.39 42.89
N TRP A 44 7.03 0.12 41.75
CA TRP A 44 7.94 1.22 41.64
C TRP A 44 7.24 2.40 41.00
N ARG A 45 7.27 3.54 41.69
CA ARG A 45 6.61 4.78 41.27
C ARG A 45 7.61 5.92 41.25
N TYR A 46 7.54 6.71 40.19
CA TYR A 46 8.33 7.90 39.99
C TYR A 46 7.36 9.05 39.76
N PHE A 47 7.71 10.22 40.27
CA PHE A 47 6.84 11.38 40.25
C PHE A 47 7.54 12.52 39.52
N TRP A 48 6.77 13.38 38.88
CA TRP A 48 7.23 14.66 38.36
C TRP A 48 7.55 15.62 39.52
N PRO A 49 8.31 16.71 39.29
CA PRO A 49 8.61 17.70 40.33
C PRO A 49 7.37 18.32 40.99
N ASN A 50 6.24 18.33 40.28
CA ASN A 50 4.94 18.82 40.76
C ASN A 50 4.22 17.84 41.70
N GLY A 51 4.71 16.59 41.83
CA GLY A 51 4.12 15.53 42.64
C GLY A 51 3.21 14.55 41.90
N ASP A 52 2.91 14.78 40.62
CA ASP A 52 2.07 13.89 39.81
C ASP A 52 2.80 12.61 39.45
N LEU A 53 2.05 11.51 39.28
CA LEU A 53 2.61 10.22 38.88
C LEU A 53 3.18 10.33 37.46
N LYS A 54 4.48 10.09 37.34
CA LYS A 54 5.19 10.08 36.06
C LYS A 54 5.19 8.69 35.43
N TYR A 55 5.40 7.67 36.26
CA TYR A 55 5.68 6.32 35.79
C TYR A 55 5.44 5.32 36.92
N GLU A 56 4.82 4.19 36.59
CA GLU A 56 4.60 3.05 37.48
C GLU A 56 4.96 1.75 36.77
N VAL A 57 5.62 0.84 37.48
CA VAL A 57 5.92 -0.52 37.02
C VAL A 57 6.01 -1.45 38.22
N TYR A 58 5.67 -2.72 38.03
CA TYR A 58 5.86 -3.75 39.05
C TYR A 58 7.11 -4.58 38.75
N TYR A 59 7.89 -4.87 39.79
CA TYR A 59 9.06 -5.74 39.71
C TYR A 59 8.87 -7.02 40.53
N GLU A 60 9.22 -8.16 39.95
CA GLU A 60 9.34 -9.45 40.63
C GLU A 60 10.73 -10.02 40.38
N ASN A 61 11.45 -10.39 41.45
CA ASN A 61 12.84 -10.88 41.38
C ASN A 61 13.81 -9.96 40.60
N GLY A 62 13.58 -8.64 40.65
CA GLY A 62 14.38 -7.65 39.92
C GLY A 62 14.02 -7.46 38.45
N GLU A 63 13.05 -8.21 37.92
CA GLU A 63 12.57 -8.12 36.54
C GLU A 63 11.21 -7.43 36.48
N LYS A 64 10.90 -6.74 35.39
CA LYS A 64 9.57 -6.13 35.20
C LYS A 64 8.53 -7.24 34.99
N GLU A 65 7.40 -7.14 35.66
CA GLU A 65 6.30 -8.10 35.57
C GLU A 65 4.97 -7.35 35.54
N GLY A 66 4.11 -7.67 34.59
CA GLY A 66 2.82 -7.01 34.39
C GLY A 66 2.92 -5.65 33.70
N LEU A 67 2.01 -4.75 34.06
CA LEU A 67 1.83 -3.46 33.40
C LEU A 67 2.89 -2.44 33.82
N GLU A 68 3.49 -1.80 32.83
CA GLU A 68 4.28 -0.58 32.95
C GLU A 68 3.52 0.56 32.30
N ILE A 69 3.32 1.65 33.03
CA ILE A 69 2.62 2.85 32.55
C ILE A 69 3.48 4.10 32.76
N ALA A 70 3.40 5.03 31.82
CA ALA A 70 4.00 6.34 31.93
C ALA A 70 2.98 7.42 31.58
N TYR A 71 3.14 8.61 32.14
CA TYR A 71 2.27 9.76 31.95
C TYR A 71 3.06 10.94 31.37
N PHE A 72 2.41 11.73 30.53
CA PHE A 72 2.94 13.01 30.07
C PHE A 72 3.08 14.00 31.25
N ASP A 73 4.02 14.94 31.12
CA ASP A 73 4.21 15.99 32.14
C ASP A 73 3.04 16.99 32.13
N ASN A 74 2.48 17.28 33.31
CA ASN A 74 1.33 18.15 33.54
C ASN A 74 0.05 17.79 32.75
N GLN A 75 -0.15 16.50 32.44
CA GLN A 75 -1.34 16.01 31.76
C GLN A 75 -1.80 14.70 32.41
N ASP A 76 -3.10 14.59 32.67
CA ASP A 76 -3.73 13.36 33.18
C ASP A 76 -3.91 12.34 32.04
N CYS A 77 -2.79 12.01 31.39
CA CYS A 77 -2.74 11.36 30.10
C CYS A 77 -1.55 10.40 30.03
N LEU A 78 -1.80 9.16 29.63
CA LEU A 78 -0.73 8.19 29.45
C LEU A 78 0.16 8.60 28.27
N GLU A 79 1.48 8.45 28.41
CA GLU A 79 2.44 8.49 27.33
C GLU A 79 2.52 7.11 26.65
N TYR A 80 2.58 6.04 27.47
CA TYR A 80 2.54 4.67 27.01
C TYR A 80 2.09 3.70 28.10
N SER A 81 1.72 2.50 27.65
CA SER A 81 1.42 1.32 28.45
C SER A 81 2.07 0.10 27.81
N ASN A 82 2.92 -0.62 28.54
CA ASN A 82 3.62 -1.81 28.08
C ASN A 82 3.32 -2.99 29.03
N THR A 83 3.20 -4.20 28.51
CA THR A 83 3.09 -5.41 29.34
C THR A 83 4.37 -6.23 29.30
N TYR A 84 4.87 -6.63 30.47
CA TYR A 84 6.05 -7.48 30.61
C TYR A 84 5.71 -8.79 31.31
N HIS A 85 6.47 -9.83 30.96
CA HIS A 85 6.59 -11.06 31.72
C HIS A 85 8.08 -11.39 31.84
N LYS A 86 8.60 -11.51 33.07
CA LYS A 86 10.03 -11.79 33.36
C LYS A 86 10.99 -10.85 32.62
N GLY A 87 10.66 -9.56 32.64
CA GLY A 87 11.44 -8.51 32.01
C GLY A 87 11.35 -8.44 30.49
N ILE A 88 10.57 -9.32 29.84
CA ILE A 88 10.40 -9.39 28.38
C ILE A 88 9.02 -8.83 28.01
N LEU A 89 8.93 -8.03 26.94
CA LEU A 89 7.64 -7.55 26.43
C LEU A 89 6.77 -8.74 26.00
N GLU A 90 5.61 -8.88 26.64
CA GLU A 90 4.68 -9.98 26.41
C GLU A 90 3.25 -9.49 26.67
N GLY A 91 2.50 -9.29 25.58
CA GLY A 91 1.17 -8.70 25.59
C GLY A 91 1.10 -7.36 24.82
N PRO A 92 0.06 -6.55 25.09
CA PRO A 92 -0.16 -5.29 24.38
C PRO A 92 0.88 -4.23 24.75
N ARG A 93 1.21 -3.39 23.78
CA ARG A 93 1.97 -2.16 23.91
C ARG A 93 1.20 -1.04 23.23
N VAL A 94 0.90 0.01 23.98
CA VAL A 94 0.12 1.15 23.49
C VAL A 94 0.89 2.44 23.76
N MET A 95 0.97 3.32 22.76
CA MET A 95 1.50 4.67 22.90
C MET A 95 0.39 5.67 22.59
N PHE A 96 0.43 6.83 23.22
CA PHE A 96 -0.58 7.87 23.05
C PHE A 96 0.04 9.19 22.60
N TYR A 97 -0.79 10.07 22.05
CA TYR A 97 -0.46 11.47 21.84
C TYR A 97 -0.75 12.31 23.09
N PRO A 98 -0.20 13.53 23.23
CA PRO A 98 -0.51 14.44 24.33
C PRO A 98 -1.98 14.88 24.43
N ASN A 99 -2.81 14.62 23.42
CA ASN A 99 -4.26 14.84 23.48
C ASN A 99 -5.02 13.59 23.96
N CYS A 100 -4.32 12.57 24.44
CA CYS A 100 -4.81 11.28 24.92
C CYS A 100 -5.44 10.37 23.87
N SER A 101 -5.35 10.72 22.58
CA SER A 101 -5.69 9.77 21.53
C SER A 101 -4.60 8.72 21.41
N THR A 102 -5.00 7.48 21.08
CA THR A 102 -4.05 6.42 20.76
C THR A 102 -3.18 6.88 19.59
N LYS A 103 -1.88 6.58 19.68
CA LYS A 103 -0.89 6.83 18.64
C LYS A 103 -0.49 5.54 17.96
N VAL A 104 -0.19 4.51 18.76
CA VAL A 104 0.23 3.20 18.27
C VAL A 104 -0.34 2.11 19.17
N GLU A 105 -0.81 1.02 18.58
CA GLU A 105 -1.10 -0.25 19.25
C GLU A 105 -0.25 -1.36 18.63
N GLU A 106 0.44 -2.13 19.46
CA GLU A 106 1.29 -3.25 19.08
C GLU A 106 1.03 -4.43 20.02
N VAL A 107 1.28 -5.65 19.54
CA VAL A 107 1.25 -6.86 20.37
C VAL A 107 2.60 -7.55 20.32
N TYR A 108 3.13 -7.94 21.49
CA TYR A 108 4.39 -8.65 21.63
C TYR A 108 4.17 -10.05 22.22
N LYS A 109 5.01 -11.00 21.78
CA LYS A 109 5.13 -12.32 22.38
C LYS A 109 6.61 -12.69 22.44
N ALA A 110 7.09 -13.03 23.64
CA ALA A 110 8.51 -13.32 23.88
C ALA A 110 9.45 -12.22 23.34
N GLY A 111 9.07 -10.95 23.47
CA GLY A 111 9.88 -9.80 23.07
C GLY A 111 9.83 -9.45 21.58
N LEU A 112 9.10 -10.22 20.77
CA LEU A 112 8.94 -9.98 19.32
C LEU A 112 7.52 -9.54 19.00
N LYS A 113 7.35 -8.67 17.99
CA LYS A 113 6.02 -8.31 17.49
C LYS A 113 5.27 -9.57 17.02
N SER A 114 4.04 -9.75 17.50
CA SER A 114 3.24 -10.95 17.28
C SER A 114 1.76 -10.62 17.46
N GLY A 115 1.06 -10.34 16.37
CA GLY A 115 -0.31 -9.82 16.35
C GLY A 115 -0.40 -8.61 15.44
N TYR A 116 -1.30 -7.68 15.73
CA TYR A 116 -1.46 -6.47 14.93
C TYR A 116 -0.49 -5.36 15.37
N GLU A 117 -0.19 -4.48 14.42
CA GLU A 117 0.33 -3.14 14.65
C GLU A 117 -0.62 -2.15 13.97
N ARG A 118 -1.06 -1.14 14.72
CA ARG A 118 -1.88 -0.05 14.19
C ARG A 118 -1.31 1.29 14.60
N ASN A 119 -1.17 2.20 13.64
CA ASN A 119 -0.82 3.58 13.90
C ASN A 119 -2.05 4.46 13.67
N TYR A 120 -2.20 5.50 14.48
CA TYR A 120 -3.34 6.40 14.46
C TYR A 120 -2.86 7.84 14.33
N ASP A 121 -3.69 8.71 13.77
CA ASP A 121 -3.49 10.15 13.85
C ASP A 121 -4.06 10.73 15.18
N GLN A 122 -3.86 12.03 15.39
CA GLN A 122 -4.36 12.72 16.60
C GLN A 122 -5.89 12.78 16.68
N THR A 123 -6.62 12.43 15.62
CA THR A 123 -8.09 12.36 15.61
C THR A 123 -8.61 10.95 15.88
N GLY A 124 -7.71 9.96 16.02
CA GLY A 124 -8.05 8.56 16.26
C GLY A 124 -8.35 7.77 14.98
N VAL A 125 -8.06 8.33 13.80
CA VAL A 125 -8.18 7.60 12.54
C VAL A 125 -6.95 6.71 12.38
N VAL A 126 -7.17 5.43 12.07
CA VAL A 126 -6.09 4.50 11.71
C VAL A 126 -5.42 5.03 10.45
N THR A 127 -4.11 5.22 10.50
CA THR A 127 -3.29 5.67 9.36
C THR A 127 -2.52 4.51 8.74
N THR A 128 -2.20 3.48 9.54
CA THR A 128 -1.56 2.26 9.04
C THR A 128 -1.99 1.03 9.83
N GLU A 129 -2.03 -0.13 9.18
CA GLU A 129 -2.25 -1.43 9.82
C GLU A 129 -1.33 -2.51 9.23
N ALA A 130 -0.78 -3.36 10.10
CA ALA A 130 0.02 -4.54 9.72
C ALA A 130 -0.22 -5.69 10.70
N ALA A 131 0.08 -6.92 10.26
CA ALA A 131 0.15 -8.07 11.14
C ALA A 131 1.57 -8.65 11.17
N PHE A 132 1.99 -9.12 12.34
CA PHE A 132 3.32 -9.67 12.60
C PHE A 132 3.24 -11.05 13.24
N GLU A 133 4.16 -11.93 12.87
CA GLU A 133 4.40 -13.20 13.54
C GLU A 133 5.90 -13.36 13.80
N LYS A 134 6.29 -13.50 15.07
CA LYS A 134 7.71 -13.64 15.49
C LYS A 134 8.62 -12.52 14.95
N GLY A 135 8.12 -11.29 14.94
CA GLY A 135 8.84 -10.10 14.50
C GLY A 135 8.82 -9.86 12.99
N GLU A 136 8.27 -10.77 12.20
CA GLU A 136 8.19 -10.68 10.75
C GLU A 136 6.78 -10.26 10.30
N LEU A 137 6.69 -9.37 9.30
CA LEU A 137 5.41 -8.98 8.70
C LEU A 137 4.74 -10.20 8.04
N VAL A 138 3.47 -10.43 8.35
CA VAL A 138 2.62 -11.48 7.78
C VAL A 138 1.37 -10.85 7.16
N GLY A 139 1.09 -11.19 5.91
CA GLY A 139 0.01 -10.56 5.15
C GLY A 139 0.46 -9.26 4.48
N SER A 140 -0.41 -8.26 4.47
CA SER A 140 -0.19 -6.94 3.90
C SER A 140 -0.02 -5.89 4.99
N TYR A 141 0.68 -4.82 4.63
CA TYR A 141 0.71 -3.56 5.34
C TYR A 141 -0.15 -2.57 4.58
N ALA A 142 -1.10 -1.92 5.24
CA ALA A 142 -2.04 -0.99 4.63
C ALA A 142 -1.88 0.42 5.18
N HIS A 143 -2.05 1.43 4.32
CA HIS A 143 -2.25 2.83 4.69
C HIS A 143 -3.70 3.22 4.49
N PHE A 144 -4.18 4.19 5.28
CA PHE A 144 -5.55 4.71 5.17
C PHE A 144 -5.59 6.24 5.12
N ASP A 145 -6.58 6.77 4.40
CA ASP A 145 -6.90 8.20 4.40
C ASP A 145 -7.67 8.62 5.67
N LYS A 146 -7.94 9.91 5.81
CA LYS A 146 -8.73 10.48 6.93
C LYS A 146 -10.18 9.97 7.01
N LYS A 147 -10.69 9.30 5.99
CA LYS A 147 -12.02 8.70 5.94
C LYS A 147 -11.99 7.19 6.23
N GLY A 148 -10.80 6.61 6.42
CA GLY A 148 -10.60 5.17 6.66
C GLY A 148 -10.58 4.34 5.38
N ASN A 149 -10.43 4.94 4.21
CA ASN A 149 -10.25 4.20 2.96
C ASN A 149 -8.79 3.78 2.82
N VAL A 150 -8.55 2.55 2.37
CA VAL A 150 -7.21 2.07 2.05
C VAL A 150 -6.64 2.91 0.90
N THR A 151 -5.49 3.54 1.11
CA THR A 151 -4.75 4.32 0.10
C THR A 151 -3.57 3.58 -0.48
N PHE A 152 -3.07 2.57 0.24
CA PHE A 152 -1.99 1.69 -0.20
C PHE A 152 -2.12 0.36 0.53
N GLU A 153 -1.82 -0.74 -0.15
CA GLU A 153 -1.69 -2.07 0.46
C GLU A 153 -0.48 -2.79 -0.12
N SER A 154 0.51 -3.12 0.72
CA SER A 154 1.73 -3.78 0.29
C SER A 154 1.42 -5.18 -0.26
N PRO A 155 2.10 -5.63 -1.33
CA PRO A 155 2.01 -7.01 -1.79
C PRO A 155 2.37 -7.99 -0.67
N THR A 156 1.48 -8.93 -0.37
CA THR A 156 1.78 -9.94 0.66
C THR A 156 2.98 -10.82 0.26
N LYS A 157 3.63 -11.43 1.25
CA LYS A 157 4.62 -12.50 1.01
C LYS A 157 4.03 -13.59 0.12
N GLU A 158 2.73 -13.89 0.25
CA GLU A 158 2.01 -14.82 -0.61
C GLU A 158 1.87 -14.32 -2.05
N THR A 159 1.62 -13.02 -2.27
CA THR A 159 1.54 -12.40 -3.60
C THR A 159 2.89 -12.44 -4.31
N THR A 160 3.98 -12.14 -3.59
CA THR A 160 5.34 -12.27 -4.12
C THR A 160 5.71 -13.74 -4.36
N LEU A 161 5.34 -14.65 -3.47
CA LEU A 161 5.55 -16.09 -3.66
C LEU A 161 4.75 -16.63 -4.86
N LYS A 162 3.52 -16.15 -5.08
CA LYS A 162 2.70 -16.48 -6.25
C LYS A 162 3.34 -15.97 -7.54
N PHE A 163 3.97 -14.79 -7.51
CA PHE A 163 4.74 -14.26 -8.64
C PHE A 163 5.97 -15.11 -8.96
N ASP A 164 6.77 -15.48 -7.94
CA ASP A 164 7.94 -16.33 -8.14
C ASP A 164 7.56 -17.75 -8.60
N LYS A 165 6.53 -18.34 -7.98
CA LYS A 165 5.96 -19.63 -8.42
C LYS A 165 5.40 -19.56 -9.83
N PHE A 166 4.80 -18.43 -10.22
CA PHE A 166 4.34 -18.20 -11.58
C PHE A 166 5.52 -18.16 -12.58
N LEU A 167 6.59 -17.41 -12.29
CA LEU A 167 7.77 -17.38 -13.14
C LEU A 167 8.43 -18.76 -13.31
N ASN A 168 8.28 -19.63 -12.31
CA ASN A 168 8.76 -21.02 -12.32
C ASN A 168 7.75 -22.02 -12.92
N GLY A 169 6.58 -21.57 -13.39
CA GLY A 169 5.57 -22.42 -14.03
C GLY A 169 4.70 -23.24 -13.08
N GLU A 170 4.78 -22.99 -11.77
CA GLU A 170 4.05 -23.70 -10.72
C GLU A 170 2.66 -23.10 -10.43
N TYR A 171 2.33 -21.96 -11.03
CA TYR A 171 1.09 -21.23 -10.80
C TYR A 171 0.37 -20.89 -12.11
N LYS A 172 -0.91 -21.27 -12.23
CA LYS A 172 -1.75 -20.89 -13.39
C LYS A 172 -2.42 -19.55 -13.12
N ILE A 173 -2.14 -18.54 -13.95
CA ILE A 173 -2.82 -17.25 -13.85
C ILE A 173 -4.26 -17.38 -14.35
N LYS A 174 -5.22 -16.95 -13.53
CA LYS A 174 -6.64 -16.87 -13.90
C LYS A 174 -6.96 -15.69 -14.82
N ASP A 175 -6.23 -14.60 -14.63
CA ASP A 175 -6.24 -13.40 -15.46
C ASP A 175 -5.27 -13.58 -16.66
N SER A 176 -5.65 -13.09 -17.84
CA SER A 176 -4.81 -13.19 -19.05
C SER A 176 -4.86 -11.92 -19.88
N THR A 177 -5.10 -10.76 -19.24
CA THR A 177 -5.27 -9.47 -19.91
C THR A 177 -4.12 -9.18 -20.87
N ILE A 178 -2.88 -9.25 -20.41
CA ILE A 178 -1.71 -8.92 -21.24
C ILE A 178 -1.62 -9.87 -22.43
N PHE A 179 -1.75 -11.18 -22.21
CA PHE A 179 -1.74 -12.17 -23.28
C PHE A 179 -2.86 -11.95 -24.30
N ASN A 180 -4.08 -11.73 -23.83
CA ASN A 180 -5.25 -11.56 -24.68
C ASN A 180 -5.15 -10.30 -25.53
N VAL A 181 -4.74 -9.18 -24.93
CA VAL A 181 -4.60 -7.91 -25.65
C VAL A 181 -3.50 -8.00 -26.70
N PHE A 182 -2.30 -8.47 -26.37
CA PHE A 182 -1.22 -8.61 -27.37
C PHE A 182 -1.51 -9.67 -28.44
N LYS A 183 -2.36 -10.66 -28.13
CA LYS A 183 -2.82 -11.67 -29.09
C LYS A 183 -3.83 -11.09 -30.10
N ARG A 184 -4.71 -10.17 -29.67
CA ARG A 184 -5.69 -9.50 -30.54
C ARG A 184 -5.05 -8.39 -31.38
N ASN A 185 -4.09 -7.67 -30.81
CA ASN A 185 -3.46 -6.50 -31.43
C ASN A 185 -2.07 -6.86 -31.98
N LYS A 186 -2.01 -7.71 -33.03
CA LYS A 186 -0.74 -8.20 -33.63
C LYS A 186 -0.07 -7.18 -34.54
N GLU A 187 -0.82 -6.18 -34.97
CA GLU A 187 -0.40 -5.10 -35.86
C GLU A 187 0.55 -4.10 -35.18
N TRP A 188 0.53 -4.00 -33.85
CA TRP A 188 1.46 -3.16 -33.10
C TRP A 188 2.91 -3.59 -33.30
N LYS A 189 3.75 -2.64 -33.73
CA LYS A 189 5.15 -2.87 -34.16
C LYS A 189 6.04 -1.69 -33.79
N ARG A 190 7.28 -1.99 -33.39
CA ARG A 190 8.20 -1.00 -32.80
C ARG A 190 7.52 -0.30 -31.63
N VAL A 191 7.06 -1.10 -30.69
CA VAL A 191 6.31 -0.67 -29.52
C VAL A 191 7.26 0.01 -28.53
N LEU A 192 6.82 1.14 -28.01
CA LEU A 192 7.30 1.77 -26.79
C LEU A 192 6.29 1.46 -25.67
N MET A 193 6.62 0.52 -24.79
CA MET A 193 5.76 0.21 -23.64
C MET A 193 6.02 1.20 -22.50
N VAL A 194 4.99 1.58 -21.78
CA VAL A 194 5.06 2.37 -20.55
C VAL A 194 4.27 1.59 -19.53
N VAL A 195 4.95 1.12 -18.49
CA VAL A 195 4.43 0.08 -17.59
C VAL A 195 4.47 0.62 -16.18
N ASP A 196 3.30 0.63 -15.56
CA ASP A 196 3.15 0.89 -14.14
C ASP A 196 3.79 -0.24 -13.32
N MET A 197 4.59 0.15 -12.32
CA MET A 197 5.33 -0.70 -11.38
C MET A 197 4.73 -0.71 -9.97
N THR A 198 3.45 -0.37 -9.79
CA THR A 198 2.75 -0.52 -8.51
C THR A 198 2.52 -1.98 -8.09
N GLY A 199 2.29 -2.17 -6.79
CA GLY A 199 2.08 -3.49 -6.20
C GLY A 199 0.86 -4.25 -6.77
N SER A 200 -0.21 -3.53 -7.10
CA SER A 200 -1.41 -4.07 -7.77
C SER A 200 -1.10 -4.57 -9.18
N MET A 201 -0.09 -4.02 -9.84
CA MET A 201 0.32 -4.39 -11.20
C MET A 201 1.18 -5.65 -11.27
N PHE A 202 1.69 -6.19 -10.16
CA PHE A 202 2.61 -7.34 -10.16
C PHE A 202 2.10 -8.60 -10.90
N PRO A 203 0.82 -9.01 -10.79
CA PRO A 203 0.30 -10.10 -11.58
C PRO A 203 0.38 -9.84 -13.10
N TYR A 204 0.18 -8.60 -13.52
CA TYR A 204 0.18 -8.18 -14.93
C TYR A 204 1.60 -8.00 -15.47
N ILE A 205 2.53 -7.46 -14.67
CA ILE A 205 3.96 -7.45 -14.98
C ILE A 205 4.49 -8.88 -15.14
N GLY A 206 4.00 -9.82 -14.32
CA GLY A 206 4.29 -11.24 -14.48
C GLY A 206 3.82 -11.76 -15.84
N GLN A 207 2.56 -11.52 -16.19
CA GLN A 207 2.02 -11.90 -17.50
C GLN A 207 2.86 -11.31 -18.64
N MET A 208 3.22 -10.02 -18.55
CA MET A 208 4.07 -9.34 -19.53
C MET A 208 5.43 -10.02 -19.68
N LEU A 209 6.10 -10.35 -18.57
CA LEU A 209 7.39 -11.03 -18.61
C LEU A 209 7.32 -12.40 -19.29
N VAL A 210 6.27 -13.18 -19.03
CA VAL A 210 6.11 -14.50 -19.65
C VAL A 210 5.73 -14.37 -21.12
N TRP A 211 4.86 -13.43 -21.47
CA TRP A 211 4.55 -13.12 -22.85
C TRP A 211 5.81 -12.69 -23.61
N TYR A 212 6.60 -11.78 -23.04
CA TYR A 212 7.84 -11.29 -23.65
C TYR A 212 8.89 -12.39 -23.79
N LYS A 213 9.03 -13.29 -22.79
CA LYS A 213 9.90 -14.48 -22.88
C LYS A 213 9.61 -15.34 -24.11
N GLN A 214 8.35 -15.41 -24.53
CA GLN A 214 7.92 -16.22 -25.66
C GLN A 214 8.02 -15.48 -27.01
N THR A 215 8.14 -14.16 -27.01
CA THR A 215 7.92 -13.32 -28.20
C THR A 215 9.01 -12.29 -28.48
N TYR A 216 10.03 -12.16 -27.62
CA TYR A 216 11.04 -11.11 -27.76
C TYR A 216 11.81 -11.18 -29.10
N GLU A 217 11.96 -12.37 -29.68
CA GLU A 217 12.62 -12.58 -30.97
C GLU A 217 11.87 -11.95 -32.16
N ASP A 218 10.56 -11.71 -32.01
CA ASP A 218 9.75 -11.02 -33.03
C ASP A 218 10.14 -9.54 -33.16
N GLY A 219 10.91 -8.99 -32.21
CA GLY A 219 11.38 -7.60 -32.24
C GLY A 219 10.27 -6.56 -32.14
N ARG A 220 9.07 -6.97 -31.69
CA ARG A 220 7.88 -6.11 -31.60
C ARG A 220 8.07 -4.97 -30.60
N ILE A 221 8.65 -5.27 -29.45
CA ILE A 221 8.97 -4.30 -28.40
C ILE A 221 10.38 -3.74 -28.66
N LYS A 222 10.49 -2.42 -28.80
CA LYS A 222 11.76 -1.71 -28.99
C LYS A 222 12.27 -1.11 -27.69
N TYR A 223 11.34 -0.53 -26.94
CA TYR A 223 11.64 0.19 -25.73
C TYR A 223 10.56 -0.09 -24.71
N TYR A 224 10.93 0.06 -23.45
CA TYR A 224 9.96 0.09 -22.37
C TYR A 224 10.42 1.10 -21.32
N VAL A 225 9.44 1.72 -20.68
CA VAL A 225 9.63 2.62 -19.55
C VAL A 225 8.89 2.01 -18.39
N LEU A 226 9.60 1.78 -17.30
CA LEU A 226 9.02 1.32 -16.04
C LEU A 226 8.86 2.55 -15.17
N PHE A 227 7.67 2.78 -14.64
CA PHE A 227 7.47 3.90 -13.74
C PHE A 227 6.87 3.45 -12.41
N ASN A 228 7.36 4.06 -11.34
CA ASN A 228 6.76 4.02 -10.03
C ASN A 228 6.43 5.47 -9.64
N ASP A 229 5.61 5.65 -8.60
CA ASP A 229 5.11 6.97 -8.21
C ASP A 229 6.17 7.86 -7.48
N GLY A 230 7.38 7.94 -8.02
CA GLY A 230 8.45 8.82 -7.57
C GLY A 230 9.52 8.16 -6.70
N ASP A 231 9.82 6.87 -6.85
CA ASP A 231 10.88 6.17 -6.10
C ASP A 231 10.74 6.33 -4.56
N ASN A 232 9.53 6.10 -4.03
CA ASN A 232 9.13 6.29 -2.63
C ASN A 232 9.23 7.76 -2.13
N LEU A 233 9.13 8.73 -3.04
CA LEU A 233 9.02 10.13 -2.68
C LEU A 233 7.72 10.38 -1.90
N THR A 234 7.79 11.18 -0.84
CA THR A 234 6.62 11.56 -0.04
C THR A 234 5.68 12.48 -0.84
N ASP A 235 4.37 12.37 -0.62
CA ASP A 235 3.34 13.11 -1.38
C ASP A 235 3.58 14.62 -1.46
N ASP A 236 4.08 15.24 -0.40
CA ASP A 236 4.37 16.67 -0.33
C ASP A 236 5.46 17.12 -1.31
N LYS A 237 6.28 16.19 -1.80
CA LYS A 237 7.37 16.44 -2.74
C LYS A 237 7.04 16.04 -4.17
N LYS A 238 5.92 15.33 -4.40
CA LYS A 238 5.48 14.94 -5.75
C LYS A 238 4.96 16.18 -6.48
N VAL A 239 5.68 16.60 -7.53
CA VAL A 239 5.37 17.80 -8.32
C VAL A 239 5.17 17.42 -9.77
N ILE A 240 4.01 17.75 -10.33
CA ILE A 240 3.65 17.42 -11.71
C ILE A 240 4.75 17.88 -12.70
N GLY A 241 5.25 16.92 -13.48
CA GLY A 241 6.35 17.05 -14.44
C GLY A 241 7.76 16.90 -13.84
N ARG A 242 7.88 16.62 -12.54
CA ARG A 242 9.14 16.56 -11.79
C ARG A 242 9.14 15.51 -10.67
N THR A 243 8.14 14.62 -10.59
CA THR A 243 8.08 13.64 -9.50
C THR A 243 9.25 12.65 -9.55
N GLY A 244 9.68 12.25 -10.74
CA GLY A 244 10.69 11.20 -10.90
C GLY A 244 10.05 9.82 -10.96
N GLY A 245 10.79 8.76 -10.61
CA GLY A 245 10.25 7.39 -10.68
C GLY A 245 10.02 6.88 -12.10
N VAL A 246 10.71 7.42 -13.11
CA VAL A 246 10.51 7.03 -14.51
C VAL A 246 11.82 6.52 -15.10
N HIS A 247 11.82 5.23 -15.49
CA HIS A 247 13.04 4.48 -15.80
C HIS A 247 12.97 3.92 -17.23
N PRO A 248 13.63 4.55 -18.22
CA PRO A 248 13.59 4.13 -19.62
C PRO A 248 14.66 3.08 -19.96
N PHE A 249 14.28 2.09 -20.76
CA PHE A 249 15.15 1.00 -21.18
C PHE A 249 14.96 0.61 -22.65
N GLU A 250 16.05 0.14 -23.27
CA GLU A 250 15.98 -0.59 -24.53
C GLU A 250 15.62 -2.06 -24.30
N ALA A 251 14.70 -2.56 -25.12
CA ALA A 251 14.31 -3.95 -25.17
C ALA A 251 15.38 -4.78 -25.91
N LYS A 252 15.83 -5.87 -25.29
CA LYS A 252 16.87 -6.75 -25.86
C LYS A 252 16.46 -8.20 -25.77
N ASP A 253 16.31 -8.69 -24.54
CA ASP A 253 15.93 -10.06 -24.25
C ASP A 253 15.22 -10.13 -22.89
N TYR A 254 14.61 -11.28 -22.63
CA TYR A 254 13.90 -11.57 -21.40
C TYR A 254 14.75 -11.35 -20.14
N ARG A 255 16.04 -11.73 -20.15
CA ARG A 255 16.89 -11.63 -18.95
C ARG A 255 17.14 -10.18 -18.59
N LYS A 256 17.37 -9.32 -19.60
CA LYS A 256 17.52 -7.89 -19.40
C LYS A 256 16.24 -7.28 -18.84
N MET A 257 15.07 -7.53 -19.45
CA MET A 257 13.80 -6.97 -18.96
C MET A 257 13.47 -7.41 -17.53
N LYS A 258 13.69 -8.69 -17.21
CA LYS A 258 13.52 -9.20 -15.85
C LYS A 258 14.41 -8.45 -14.85
N LYS A 259 15.69 -8.28 -15.17
CA LYS A 259 16.64 -7.55 -14.32
C LYS A 259 16.23 -6.09 -14.13
N ASP A 260 15.88 -5.39 -15.21
CA ASP A 260 15.50 -3.98 -15.16
C ASP A 260 14.24 -3.78 -14.29
N ILE A 261 13.27 -4.70 -14.36
CA ILE A 261 12.11 -4.76 -13.46
C ILE A 261 12.52 -4.97 -12.00
N GLU A 262 13.39 -5.94 -11.71
CA GLU A 262 13.88 -6.20 -10.36
C GLU A 262 14.64 -5.01 -9.77
N ASP A 263 15.41 -4.28 -10.59
CA ASP A 263 16.18 -3.13 -10.16
C ASP A 263 15.29 -1.92 -9.89
N VAL A 264 14.30 -1.63 -10.74
CA VAL A 264 13.31 -0.56 -10.51
C VAL A 264 12.46 -0.84 -9.27
N ARG A 265 12.05 -2.10 -9.05
CA ARG A 265 11.28 -2.48 -7.86
C ARG A 265 12.03 -2.19 -6.56
N LYS A 266 13.36 -2.31 -6.54
CA LYS A 266 14.18 -1.97 -5.36
C LYS A 266 14.26 -0.46 -5.11
N MET A 267 14.02 0.38 -6.13
CA MET A 267 14.05 1.83 -6.00
C MET A 267 12.75 2.36 -5.39
N GLY A 268 11.63 1.68 -5.65
CA GLY A 268 10.33 1.94 -5.04
C GLY A 268 9.24 1.14 -5.73
N GLU A 269 8.26 0.68 -4.95
CA GLU A 269 7.08 0.00 -5.49
C GLU A 269 5.95 1.00 -5.76
N GLY A 270 6.02 2.26 -5.30
CA GLY A 270 4.93 3.23 -5.49
C GLY A 270 3.63 2.76 -4.82
N GLY A 271 2.48 3.12 -5.40
CA GLY A 271 1.17 2.61 -4.98
C GLY A 271 0.32 3.60 -4.18
N ASP A 272 0.73 4.86 -4.06
CA ASP A 272 -0.15 5.92 -3.58
C ASP A 272 -0.95 6.48 -4.75
N ASP A 273 -2.27 6.48 -4.64
CA ASP A 273 -3.12 7.24 -5.55
C ASP A 273 -3.03 8.74 -5.23
N PRO A 274 -2.97 9.65 -6.23
CA PRO A 274 -2.97 9.41 -7.67
C PRO A 274 -1.56 9.26 -8.30
N GLU A 275 -1.44 8.48 -9.39
CA GLU A 275 -0.18 8.07 -10.07
C GLU A 275 0.37 9.06 -11.13
N ASN A 276 1.59 8.80 -11.63
CA ASN A 276 2.35 9.62 -12.60
C ASN A 276 2.39 9.07 -14.05
N ASP A 277 1.29 8.51 -14.55
CA ASP A 277 1.22 7.88 -15.86
C ASP A 277 1.66 8.79 -17.01
N LEU A 278 1.23 10.05 -17.02
CA LEU A 278 1.47 10.94 -18.17
C LEU A 278 2.85 11.59 -18.12
N GLU A 279 3.46 11.73 -16.95
CA GLU A 279 4.89 11.99 -16.79
C GLU A 279 5.68 10.85 -17.42
N ALA A 280 5.33 9.60 -17.11
CA ALA A 280 6.00 8.43 -17.67
C ALA A 280 5.85 8.36 -19.20
N VAL A 281 4.63 8.54 -19.72
CA VAL A 281 4.38 8.58 -21.17
C VAL A 281 5.13 9.73 -21.83
N ASN A 282 5.10 10.94 -21.26
CA ASN A 282 5.78 12.09 -21.84
C ASN A 282 7.31 11.92 -21.82
N ALA A 283 7.88 11.38 -20.73
CA ALA A 283 9.29 11.06 -20.65
C ALA A 283 9.69 9.98 -21.67
N ALA A 284 8.86 8.95 -21.85
CA ALA A 284 9.08 7.92 -22.86
C ALA A 284 9.16 8.51 -24.29
N ILE A 285 8.26 9.43 -24.61
CA ILE A 285 8.23 10.14 -25.90
C ILE A 285 9.47 11.03 -26.11
N LEU A 286 10.03 11.58 -25.04
CA LEU A 286 11.23 12.41 -25.09
C LEU A 286 12.50 11.56 -25.19
N ALA A 287 12.54 10.40 -24.53
CA ALA A 287 13.68 9.50 -24.48
C ALA A 287 13.94 8.81 -25.82
N TYR A 288 12.88 8.42 -26.54
CA TYR A 288 13.00 7.61 -27.76
C TYR A 288 12.39 8.29 -28.98
N ARG A 289 12.86 7.90 -30.17
CA ARG A 289 12.38 8.46 -31.45
C ARG A 289 11.91 7.39 -32.44
N ASP A 290 12.49 6.19 -32.42
CA ASP A 290 12.17 5.08 -33.34
C ASP A 290 11.12 4.12 -32.79
N TYR A 291 9.87 4.55 -32.74
CA TYR A 291 8.73 3.71 -32.36
C TYR A 291 7.47 4.12 -33.13
N SER A 292 6.52 3.18 -33.29
CA SER A 292 5.24 3.46 -33.97
C SER A 292 4.09 3.58 -32.97
N ASP A 293 4.03 2.65 -32.02
CA ASP A 293 2.91 2.50 -31.08
C ASP A 293 3.39 2.76 -29.65
N ILE A 294 2.63 3.55 -28.89
CA ILE A 294 2.82 3.74 -27.45
C ILE A 294 1.76 2.90 -26.74
N ILE A 295 2.20 1.98 -25.87
CA ILE A 295 1.30 1.16 -25.07
C ILE A 295 1.50 1.52 -23.60
N LEU A 296 0.49 2.13 -22.99
CA LEU A 296 0.43 2.33 -21.54
C LEU A 296 -0.23 1.11 -20.90
N ILE A 297 0.39 0.52 -19.88
CA ILE A 297 -0.13 -0.62 -19.13
C ILE A 297 -0.24 -0.18 -17.66
N ALA A 298 -1.48 -0.05 -17.17
CA ALA A 298 -1.82 0.48 -15.85
C ALA A 298 -3.07 -0.21 -15.30
N ASP A 299 -3.32 -0.11 -14.00
CA ASP A 299 -4.60 -0.51 -13.38
C ASP A 299 -5.59 0.67 -13.33
N ASP A 300 -6.65 0.56 -12.52
CA ASP A 300 -7.74 1.54 -12.47
C ASP A 300 -7.49 2.75 -11.55
N SER A 301 -6.24 3.01 -11.16
CA SER A 301 -5.87 4.10 -10.26
C SER A 301 -6.10 5.51 -10.83
N PRO A 302 -6.33 6.54 -9.98
CA PRO A 302 -6.41 7.92 -10.42
C PRO A 302 -5.08 8.47 -10.97
N VAL A 303 -5.13 9.21 -12.08
CA VAL A 303 -3.96 9.81 -12.73
C VAL A 303 -3.75 11.25 -12.23
N ARG A 304 -2.62 11.53 -11.58
CA ARG A 304 -2.30 12.84 -10.95
C ARG A 304 -2.05 13.92 -11.98
N ASP A 305 -1.39 13.54 -13.07
CA ASP A 305 -0.73 14.45 -13.98
C ASP A 305 -1.49 14.64 -15.30
N MET A 306 -2.83 14.50 -15.26
CA MET A 306 -3.76 14.75 -16.39
C MET A 306 -3.54 16.09 -17.11
N SER A 307 -2.99 17.10 -16.42
CA SER A 307 -2.64 18.38 -17.03
C SER A 307 -1.56 18.29 -18.13
N ILE A 308 -0.77 17.21 -18.16
CA ILE A 308 0.26 16.90 -19.17
C ILE A 308 -0.37 16.41 -20.48
N LEU A 309 -1.58 15.83 -20.44
CA LEU A 309 -2.22 15.16 -21.60
C LEU A 309 -2.25 16.03 -22.86
N LYS A 310 -2.45 17.36 -22.70
CA LYS A 310 -2.44 18.33 -23.83
C LYS A 310 -1.13 18.35 -24.63
N ARG A 311 -0.01 17.90 -24.05
CA ARG A 311 1.32 17.84 -24.66
C ARG A 311 1.54 16.56 -25.47
N ILE A 312 0.78 15.50 -25.20
CA ILE A 312 0.93 14.21 -25.88
C ILE A 312 0.14 14.25 -27.18
N LYS A 313 0.84 14.17 -28.31
CA LYS A 313 0.25 14.24 -29.67
C LYS A 313 0.28 12.93 -30.43
N LYS A 314 0.97 11.93 -29.90
CA LYS A 314 1.02 10.59 -30.49
C LYS A 314 -0.08 9.72 -29.86
N PRO A 315 -0.68 8.79 -30.62
CA PRO A 315 -1.63 7.81 -30.09
C PRO A 315 -1.06 7.04 -28.90
N VAL A 316 -1.84 6.96 -27.82
CA VAL A 316 -1.55 6.13 -26.64
C VAL A 316 -2.62 5.05 -26.56
N HIS A 317 -2.18 3.81 -26.69
CA HIS A 317 -3.02 2.62 -26.54
C HIS A 317 -2.94 2.16 -25.09
N VAL A 318 -4.04 2.23 -24.35
CA VAL A 318 -4.07 1.93 -22.93
C VAL A 318 -4.55 0.49 -22.72
N ILE A 319 -3.75 -0.32 -22.04
CA ILE A 319 -4.14 -1.63 -21.52
C ILE A 319 -4.52 -1.44 -20.06
N MET A 320 -5.83 -1.56 -19.79
CA MET A 320 -6.36 -1.50 -18.44
C MET A 320 -6.33 -2.87 -17.78
N CYS A 321 -5.59 -2.95 -16.69
CA CYS A 321 -5.49 -4.11 -15.82
C CYS A 321 -6.48 -3.96 -14.65
N GLY A 322 -6.86 -5.08 -14.01
CA GLY A 322 -7.62 -5.00 -12.75
C GLY A 322 -9.08 -4.52 -12.82
N THR A 323 -9.68 -4.36 -14.00
CA THR A 323 -10.99 -3.72 -14.30
C THR A 323 -12.25 -4.27 -13.58
N LYS A 324 -12.11 -5.21 -12.64
CA LYS A 324 -13.24 -5.79 -11.90
C LYS A 324 -13.98 -4.78 -11.02
N LYS A 325 -13.33 -3.72 -10.57
CA LYS A 325 -13.95 -2.69 -9.73
C LYS A 325 -14.62 -1.61 -10.58
N GLY A 326 -14.03 -1.29 -11.72
CA GLY A 326 -14.57 -0.40 -12.75
C GLY A 326 -13.44 0.01 -13.67
N ILE A 327 -13.70 0.97 -14.54
CA ILE A 327 -12.65 1.61 -15.35
C ILE A 327 -12.71 3.11 -15.10
N ASN A 328 -11.60 3.66 -14.64
CA ASN A 328 -11.45 5.10 -14.43
C ASN A 328 -11.54 5.85 -15.78
N ASP A 329 -12.39 6.87 -15.82
CA ASP A 329 -12.67 7.65 -17.03
C ASP A 329 -11.46 8.47 -17.53
N GLN A 330 -10.45 8.68 -16.68
CA GLN A 330 -9.21 9.37 -17.04
C GLN A 330 -8.46 8.61 -18.13
N TYR A 331 -8.42 7.29 -18.07
CA TYR A 331 -7.77 6.46 -19.11
C TYR A 331 -8.54 6.48 -20.43
N LEU A 332 -9.87 6.53 -20.38
CA LEU A 332 -10.69 6.75 -21.57
C LEU A 332 -10.39 8.11 -22.21
N LYS A 333 -10.27 9.17 -21.40
CA LYS A 333 -9.88 10.51 -21.85
C LYS A 333 -8.47 10.54 -22.46
N ILE A 334 -7.51 9.81 -21.85
CA ILE A 334 -6.14 9.69 -22.37
C ILE A 334 -6.16 9.06 -23.78
N ALA A 335 -6.81 7.90 -23.93
CA ALA A 335 -6.94 7.23 -25.21
C ALA A 335 -7.66 8.12 -26.25
N LEU A 336 -8.75 8.79 -25.85
CA LEU A 336 -9.53 9.64 -26.74
C LEU A 336 -8.73 10.84 -27.25
N GLN A 337 -8.14 11.62 -26.34
CA GLN A 337 -7.44 12.86 -26.71
C GLN A 337 -6.19 12.58 -27.55
N THR A 338 -5.52 11.45 -27.29
CA THR A 338 -4.34 11.02 -28.05
C THR A 338 -4.70 10.34 -29.37
N LYS A 339 -5.99 10.05 -29.62
CA LYS A 339 -6.47 9.24 -30.75
C LYS A 339 -5.87 7.83 -30.75
N GLY A 340 -5.70 7.26 -29.57
CA GLY A 340 -5.31 5.87 -29.37
C GLY A 340 -6.51 4.97 -29.18
N SER A 341 -6.39 4.02 -28.26
CA SER A 341 -7.42 3.02 -27.98
C SER A 341 -7.33 2.56 -26.53
N ILE A 342 -8.40 1.95 -26.02
CA ILE A 342 -8.43 1.31 -24.71
C ILE A 342 -8.67 -0.19 -24.87
N HIS A 343 -8.01 -0.99 -24.05
CA HIS A 343 -7.99 -2.44 -24.14
C HIS A 343 -8.16 -3.04 -22.75
N THR A 344 -9.05 -4.03 -22.66
CA THR A 344 -9.26 -4.82 -21.45
C THR A 344 -9.02 -6.30 -21.73
N THR A 345 -9.30 -7.16 -20.76
CA THR A 345 -9.22 -8.61 -20.94
C THR A 345 -9.96 -9.09 -22.18
N THR A 346 -11.15 -8.53 -22.45
CA THR A 346 -12.06 -9.00 -23.51
C THR A 346 -12.36 -7.98 -24.60
N ASN A 347 -12.13 -6.69 -24.40
CA ASN A 347 -12.56 -5.63 -25.31
C ASN A 347 -11.38 -4.81 -25.85
N ASP A 348 -11.55 -4.27 -27.06
CA ASP A 348 -10.66 -3.28 -27.68
C ASP A 348 -11.52 -2.17 -28.29
N ILE A 349 -11.35 -0.92 -27.85
CA ILE A 349 -12.09 0.23 -28.38
C ILE A 349 -11.10 1.23 -29.00
N ASP A 350 -11.16 1.35 -30.32
CA ASP A 350 -10.40 2.35 -31.09
C ASP A 350 -11.11 3.71 -31.04
N MET A 351 -10.50 4.68 -30.36
CA MET A 351 -11.11 5.98 -30.12
C MET A 351 -11.28 6.80 -31.39
N LYS A 352 -10.60 6.45 -32.49
CA LYS A 352 -10.83 7.11 -33.79
C LYS A 352 -12.17 6.74 -34.41
N LYS A 353 -12.76 5.62 -34.00
CA LYS A 353 -14.02 5.10 -34.55
C LYS A 353 -15.23 5.54 -33.74
N LEU A 354 -15.02 6.03 -32.52
CA LEU A 354 -16.06 6.44 -31.59
C LEU A 354 -16.70 7.76 -32.03
N LYS A 355 -18.03 7.81 -32.02
CA LYS A 355 -18.86 8.96 -32.40
C LYS A 355 -19.75 9.40 -31.25
N GLU A 356 -20.15 10.67 -31.28
CA GLU A 356 -21.11 11.23 -30.32
C GLU A 356 -22.39 10.39 -30.29
N GLY A 357 -22.79 9.98 -29.08
CA GLY A 357 -23.95 9.12 -28.84
C GLY A 357 -23.63 7.62 -28.85
N ASP A 358 -22.44 7.18 -29.26
CA ASP A 358 -22.08 5.77 -29.27
C ASP A 358 -22.07 5.20 -27.85
N GLU A 359 -22.65 4.01 -27.71
CA GLU A 359 -22.55 3.17 -26.52
C GLU A 359 -21.61 2.00 -26.77
N PHE A 360 -20.78 1.69 -25.78
CA PHE A 360 -19.86 0.57 -25.87
C PHE A 360 -19.67 -0.07 -24.50
N VAL A 361 -19.37 -1.37 -24.53
CA VAL A 361 -19.14 -2.18 -23.34
C VAL A 361 -17.63 -2.36 -23.17
N LEU A 362 -17.15 -2.12 -21.96
CA LEU A 362 -15.82 -2.50 -21.51
C LEU A 362 -15.97 -3.44 -20.31
N ASP A 363 -15.71 -4.72 -20.55
CA ASP A 363 -15.94 -5.80 -19.60
C ASP A 363 -17.38 -5.79 -19.05
N LYS A 364 -17.60 -5.30 -17.83
CA LYS A 364 -18.94 -5.23 -17.18
C LYS A 364 -19.61 -3.86 -17.28
N ASP A 365 -18.86 -2.83 -17.68
CA ASP A 365 -19.33 -1.44 -17.66
C ASP A 365 -19.82 -1.02 -19.04
N ILE A 366 -20.94 -0.29 -19.08
CA ILE A 366 -21.47 0.33 -20.29
C ILE A 366 -21.18 1.82 -20.24
N PHE A 367 -20.55 2.34 -21.29
CA PHE A 367 -20.25 3.76 -21.43
C PHE A 367 -20.99 4.32 -22.64
N ARG A 368 -21.57 5.51 -22.48
CA ARG A 368 -22.04 6.36 -23.57
C ARG A 368 -21.07 7.52 -23.75
N TYR A 369 -20.59 7.73 -24.97
CA TYR A 369 -19.80 8.90 -25.30
C TYR A 369 -20.73 10.06 -25.64
N SER A 370 -20.76 11.10 -24.80
CA SER A 370 -21.56 12.29 -25.08
C SER A 370 -20.94 13.57 -24.54
N GLY A 371 -21.00 14.65 -25.32
CA GLY A 371 -20.51 15.97 -24.94
C GLY A 371 -19.00 16.00 -24.70
N GLY A 372 -18.24 15.10 -25.32
CA GLY A 372 -16.81 14.93 -25.06
C GLY A 372 -16.49 14.24 -23.73
N GLN A 373 -17.48 13.59 -23.10
CA GLN A 373 -17.34 12.87 -21.85
C GLN A 373 -17.81 11.41 -22.00
N PHE A 374 -17.34 10.56 -21.09
CA PHE A 374 -17.80 9.19 -20.96
C PHE A 374 -18.78 9.12 -19.80
N ILE A 375 -20.05 8.87 -20.12
CA ILE A 375 -21.12 8.76 -19.14
C ILE A 375 -21.29 7.27 -18.86
N TRP A 376 -21.14 6.87 -17.61
CA TRP A 376 -21.45 5.51 -17.19
C TRP A 376 -22.96 5.29 -17.25
N VAL A 377 -23.38 4.23 -17.92
CA VAL A 377 -24.78 3.85 -18.06
C VAL A 377 -25.03 2.71 -17.09
N ASP A 378 -25.70 3.00 -15.97
CA ASP A 378 -26.07 1.98 -15.01
C ASP A 378 -27.02 0.97 -15.68
N THR A 379 -26.71 -0.32 -15.54
CA THR A 379 -27.56 -1.40 -16.06
C THR A 379 -28.56 -1.91 -15.03
N THR A 380 -28.68 -1.27 -13.86
CA THR A 380 -29.77 -1.61 -12.92
C THR A 380 -31.10 -1.05 -13.41
N ASP A 381 -31.79 -1.86 -14.22
CA ASP A 381 -33.25 -2.00 -14.14
C ASP A 381 -33.60 -3.28 -13.37
#